data_AF-A0A2V2YH29-F1
#
_entry.id   AF-A0A2V2YH29-F1
#
_cell.length_a   1.000
_cell.length_b   1.000
_cell.length_c   1.000
_cell.angle_alpha   90.00
_cell.angle_beta   90.00
_cell.angle_gamma   90.00
#
_symmetry.space_group_name_H-M   'P 1'
#
loop_
_entity.id
_entity.type
_entity.pdbx_description
1 polymer ?
#
loop_
_entity_poly.entity_id
_entity_poly.type
_entity_poly.pdbx_seq_one_letter_code
_entity_poly.pdbx_strand_id
1 'polypeptide(L)'
;MNYTERLMNTAKQYIASNKQPNWVFAYAGGSVGRGDADVYSDLNLYIVVASVEPVSIRKNVLYEDNTIQLNIQSWEGSSMMRAKPWDNRFLSEARIVYDPHGVFKALKPAVLEYFNSNEGRNRMLKQAKEKVEHYLQCLDSCLHTDDLVGASIAVQTAWLTAAHSVAWMRHGSCSNGRLLPIIQEEEPAIYDAFRAICMDEKGSTIDGSLMSLARYRQYLRELKGSSYMLEPIVDMQIARKVERMVVHGREVHIHWLLRKQALMCYIATEGGCWRFDEHYHNAPLTAQHALDRLGIRAYSSDQLSDLLRQVEWLIDQAKRAAAPVVHEIS
;
A
#
# COMPACT_ATOMS: atom_id res chain seq x y z
N MET A 1 1.66 -1.43 27.97
CA MET A 1 0.78 -0.35 27.47
C MET A 1 0.07 -0.86 26.23
N ASN A 2 -1.26 -0.74 26.14
CA ASN A 2 -2.01 -1.11 24.94
C ASN A 2 -1.96 0.04 23.92
N TYR A 3 -1.03 -0.03 22.96
CA TYR A 3 -0.83 1.03 21.96
C TYR A 3 -2.05 1.24 21.07
N THR A 4 -2.78 0.18 20.74
CA THR A 4 -4.04 0.26 19.99
C THR A 4 -5.06 1.09 20.74
N GLU A 5 -5.31 0.79 22.01
CA GLU A 5 -6.28 1.54 22.82
C GLU A 5 -5.87 3.00 22.99
N ARG A 6 -4.58 3.26 23.23
CA ARG A 6 -4.03 4.61 23.31
C ARG A 6 -4.30 5.40 22.04
N LEU A 7 -3.94 4.88 20.87
CA LEU A 7 -4.13 5.55 19.58
C LEU A 7 -5.63 5.67 19.22
N MET A 8 -6.47 4.70 19.61
CA MET A 8 -7.92 4.83 19.47
C MET A 8 -8.50 5.95 20.34
N ASN A 9 -7.98 6.15 21.55
CA ASN A 9 -8.37 7.26 22.41
C ASN A 9 -7.94 8.61 21.80
N THR A 10 -6.70 8.70 21.29
CA THR A 10 -6.22 9.87 20.54
C THR A 10 -7.13 10.16 19.34
N ALA A 11 -7.54 9.13 18.59
CA ALA A 11 -8.47 9.30 17.47
C ALA A 11 -9.81 9.89 17.94
N LYS A 12 -10.39 9.36 19.03
CA LYS A 12 -11.66 9.85 19.59
C LYS A 12 -11.56 11.29 20.09
N GLN A 13 -10.47 11.64 20.77
CA GLN A 13 -10.19 13.00 21.24
C GLN A 13 -10.06 13.98 20.06
N TYR A 14 -9.27 13.60 19.04
CA TYR A 14 -9.15 14.38 17.82
C TYR A 14 -10.51 14.63 17.15
N ILE A 15 -11.34 13.59 17.00
CA ILE A 15 -12.70 13.74 16.46
C ILE A 15 -13.55 14.65 17.36
N ALA A 16 -13.52 14.48 18.68
CA ALA A 16 -14.31 15.30 19.60
C ALA A 16 -13.97 16.79 19.49
N SER A 17 -12.69 17.13 19.29
CA SER A 17 -12.22 18.51 19.13
C SER A 17 -12.45 19.11 17.74
N ASN A 18 -12.57 18.29 16.69
CA ASN A 18 -12.52 18.77 15.29
C ASN A 18 -13.73 18.42 14.42
N LYS A 19 -14.68 17.62 14.93
CA LYS A 19 -15.83 17.12 14.15
C LYS A 19 -16.55 18.26 13.44
N GLN A 20 -16.95 18.00 12.20
CA GLN A 20 -17.76 18.91 11.39
C GLN A 20 -19.17 18.34 11.21
N PRO A 21 -20.19 19.19 11.01
CA PRO A 21 -21.57 18.72 10.84
C PRO A 21 -21.79 17.75 9.68
N ASN A 22 -20.94 17.81 8.65
CA ASN A 22 -21.04 16.96 7.47
C ASN A 22 -20.30 15.61 7.60
N TRP A 23 -19.70 15.29 8.75
CA TRP A 23 -19.03 14.00 8.93
C TRP A 23 -20.06 12.90 9.15
N VAL A 24 -20.02 11.87 8.30
CA VAL A 24 -20.93 10.71 8.38
C VAL A 24 -20.40 9.71 9.41
N PHE A 25 -19.14 9.30 9.26
CA PHE A 25 -18.44 8.43 10.19
C PHE A 25 -16.92 8.56 10.03
N ALA A 26 -16.17 8.04 11.00
CA ALA A 26 -14.72 7.91 10.94
C ALA A 26 -14.26 6.56 11.48
N TYR A 27 -13.16 6.05 10.92
CA TYR A 27 -12.57 4.78 11.34
C TYR A 27 -11.05 4.83 11.30
N ALA A 28 -10.42 4.06 12.18
CA ALA A 28 -8.99 3.80 12.15
C ALA A 28 -8.70 2.64 11.20
N GLY A 29 -7.74 2.83 10.32
CA GLY A 29 -7.17 1.76 9.49
C GLY A 29 -5.79 1.34 10.00
N GLY A 30 -5.04 0.62 9.17
CA GLY A 30 -3.67 0.22 9.48
C GLY A 30 -3.57 -0.64 10.73
N SER A 31 -2.48 -0.50 11.48
CA SER A 31 -2.25 -1.34 12.67
C SER A 31 -3.23 -1.09 13.81
N VAL A 32 -3.66 0.16 13.97
CA VAL A 32 -4.70 0.53 14.95
C VAL A 32 -6.03 -0.13 14.61
N GLY A 33 -6.42 -0.15 13.33
CA GLY A 33 -7.63 -0.82 12.87
C GLY A 33 -7.62 -2.32 13.19
N ARG A 34 -6.53 -3.00 12.81
CA ARG A 34 -6.32 -4.44 13.08
C ARG A 34 -6.18 -4.77 14.55
N GLY A 35 -5.76 -3.81 15.37
CA GLY A 35 -5.47 -4.01 16.79
C GLY A 35 -4.07 -4.54 17.08
N ASP A 36 -3.17 -4.46 16.11
CA ASP A 36 -1.76 -4.89 16.22
C ASP A 36 -0.79 -3.69 16.33
N ALA A 37 -1.29 -2.54 16.78
CA ALA A 37 -0.46 -1.36 16.99
C ALA A 37 0.57 -1.57 18.11
N ASP A 38 1.73 -0.98 17.90
CA ASP A 38 2.90 -1.05 18.77
C ASP A 38 3.54 0.33 18.97
N VAL A 39 4.70 0.38 19.61
CA VAL A 39 5.43 1.61 19.91
C VAL A 39 5.81 2.43 18.67
N TYR A 40 5.90 1.77 17.51
CA TYR A 40 6.27 2.39 16.24
C TYR A 40 5.07 2.85 15.41
N SER A 41 3.85 2.53 15.84
CA SER A 41 2.64 2.76 15.05
C SER A 41 2.22 4.23 15.04
N ASP A 42 1.82 4.70 13.86
CA ASP A 42 1.11 5.96 13.64
C ASP A 42 -0.41 5.75 13.63
N LEU A 43 -1.19 6.84 13.64
CA LEU A 43 -2.66 6.76 13.53
C LEU A 43 -3.10 7.05 12.10
N ASN A 44 -3.59 6.01 11.42
CA ASN A 44 -4.28 6.15 10.14
C ASN A 44 -5.78 6.37 10.37
N LEU A 45 -6.27 7.60 10.21
CA LEU A 45 -7.65 7.98 10.48
C LEU A 45 -8.37 8.36 9.18
N TYR A 46 -9.44 7.64 8.88
CA TYR A 46 -10.30 7.86 7.73
C TYR A 46 -11.57 8.57 8.18
N ILE A 47 -11.92 9.67 7.51
CA ILE A 47 -13.11 10.47 7.78
C ILE A 47 -13.95 10.47 6.50
N VAL A 48 -15.20 10.04 6.63
CA VAL A 48 -16.15 10.01 5.53
C VAL A 48 -17.13 11.16 5.71
N VAL A 49 -17.28 12.00 4.68
CA VAL A 49 -18.09 13.22 4.72
C VAL A 49 -19.23 13.18 3.71
N ALA A 50 -20.37 13.76 4.07
CA ALA A 50 -21.44 14.07 3.15
C ALA A 50 -21.03 15.32 2.35
N SER A 51 -20.91 15.16 1.05
CA SER A 51 -20.56 16.23 0.11
C SER A 51 -21.24 15.97 -1.22
N VAL A 52 -21.71 17.05 -1.87
CA VAL A 52 -22.25 16.99 -3.23
C VAL A 52 -21.13 16.76 -4.23
N GLU A 53 -19.97 17.39 -4.01
CA GLU A 53 -18.79 17.22 -4.84
C GLU A 53 -17.87 16.12 -4.28
N PRO A 54 -17.20 15.35 -5.14
CA PRO A 54 -16.20 14.39 -4.71
C PRO A 54 -15.09 15.05 -3.87
N VAL A 55 -14.83 14.51 -2.69
CA VAL A 55 -13.75 14.97 -1.79
C VAL A 55 -12.73 13.85 -1.66
N SER A 56 -11.45 14.18 -1.80
CA SER A 56 -10.33 13.28 -1.51
C SER A 56 -9.15 14.10 -1.01
N ILE A 57 -8.94 14.11 0.30
CA ILE A 57 -7.89 14.89 0.97
C ILE A 57 -7.02 13.95 1.79
N ARG A 58 -5.70 14.10 1.65
CA ARG A 58 -4.70 13.43 2.50
C ARG A 58 -3.79 14.46 3.13
N LYS A 59 -3.59 14.38 4.44
CA LYS A 59 -2.66 15.25 5.18
C LYS A 59 -2.17 14.59 6.45
N ASN A 60 -0.99 14.96 6.91
CA ASN A 60 -0.53 14.60 8.25
C ASN A 60 -0.88 15.73 9.22
N VAL A 61 -1.28 15.39 10.44
CA VAL A 61 -1.53 16.34 11.53
C VAL A 61 -0.83 15.85 12.78
N LEU A 62 -0.19 16.76 13.50
CA LEU A 62 0.34 16.50 14.83
C LEU A 62 -0.75 16.82 15.87
N TYR A 63 -1.05 15.86 16.74
CA TYR A 63 -2.04 16.02 17.81
C TYR A 63 -1.57 15.29 19.06
N GLU A 64 -1.38 16.03 20.16
CA GLU A 64 -0.89 15.49 21.45
C GLU A 64 0.31 14.54 21.27
N ASP A 65 1.35 15.01 20.58
CA ASP A 65 2.58 14.28 20.24
C ASP A 65 2.43 13.05 19.33
N ASN A 66 1.22 12.77 18.85
CA ASN A 66 0.94 11.69 17.91
C ASN A 66 0.78 12.25 16.50
N THR A 67 1.34 11.54 15.52
CA THR A 67 1.07 11.82 14.11
C THR A 67 -0.18 11.10 13.66
N ILE A 68 -1.13 11.88 13.12
CA ILE A 68 -2.35 11.38 12.50
C ILE A 68 -2.23 11.56 10.97
N GLN A 69 -2.23 10.45 10.24
CA GLN A 69 -2.43 10.40 8.80
C GLN A 69 -3.93 10.48 8.52
N LEU A 70 -4.41 11.67 8.16
CA LEU A 70 -5.82 11.90 7.85
C LEU A 70 -6.11 11.60 6.39
N ASN A 71 -7.15 10.81 6.16
CA ASN A 71 -7.73 10.52 4.86
C ASN A 71 -9.20 10.95 4.88
N ILE A 72 -9.55 12.04 4.21
CA ILE A 72 -10.92 12.54 4.17
C ILE A 72 -11.49 12.25 2.78
N GLN A 73 -12.64 11.58 2.72
CA GLN A 73 -13.28 11.22 1.46
C GLN A 73 -14.79 11.44 1.49
N SER A 74 -15.38 11.73 0.33
CA SER A 74 -16.84 11.82 0.19
C SER A 74 -17.50 10.45 0.40
N TRP A 75 -18.70 10.45 0.96
CA TRP A 75 -19.55 9.28 1.07
C TRP A 75 -20.10 8.89 -0.31
N GLU A 76 -19.67 7.75 -0.83
CA GLU A 76 -20.10 7.24 -2.14
C GLU A 76 -21.32 6.30 -2.08
N GLY A 77 -21.91 6.13 -0.89
CA GLY A 77 -23.01 5.19 -0.67
C GLY A 77 -22.57 3.73 -0.56
N SER A 78 -23.48 2.89 -0.06
CA SER A 78 -23.23 1.45 0.13
C SER A 78 -23.12 0.67 -1.18
N SER A 79 -23.77 1.14 -2.25
CA SER A 79 -23.71 0.52 -3.58
C SER A 79 -22.29 0.57 -4.16
N MET A 80 -21.53 1.64 -3.90
CA MET A 80 -20.16 1.77 -4.38
C MET A 80 -19.22 0.73 -3.76
N MET A 81 -19.46 0.34 -2.51
CA MET A 81 -18.68 -0.72 -1.86
C MET A 81 -18.90 -2.09 -2.52
N ARG A 82 -20.10 -2.35 -3.05
CA ARG A 82 -20.39 -3.55 -3.87
C ARG A 82 -19.88 -3.41 -5.31
N ALA A 83 -19.83 -2.19 -5.85
CA ALA A 83 -19.32 -1.93 -7.18
C ALA A 83 -17.79 -2.09 -7.23
N LYS A 84 -17.07 -1.65 -6.19
CA LYS A 84 -15.60 -1.65 -6.09
C LYS A 84 -15.11 -2.34 -4.80
N PRO A 85 -15.44 -3.63 -4.59
CA PRO A 85 -15.08 -4.31 -3.35
C PRO A 85 -13.55 -4.43 -3.19
N TRP A 86 -12.78 -4.56 -4.28
CA TRP A 86 -11.33 -4.64 -4.20
C TRP A 86 -10.69 -3.35 -3.65
N ASP A 87 -11.22 -2.17 -4.02
CA ASP A 87 -10.73 -0.90 -3.49
C ASP A 87 -11.11 -0.68 -2.02
N ASN A 88 -12.23 -1.27 -1.61
CA ASN A 88 -12.78 -1.19 -0.26
C ASN A 88 -12.33 -2.34 0.67
N ARG A 89 -11.46 -3.24 0.22
CA ARG A 89 -11.01 -4.43 0.97
C ARG A 89 -10.47 -4.13 2.37
N PHE A 90 -9.84 -2.97 2.56
CA PHE A 90 -9.30 -2.53 3.84
C PHE A 90 -10.36 -2.31 4.93
N LEU A 91 -11.65 -2.21 4.58
CA LEU A 91 -12.75 -2.13 5.56
C LEU A 91 -12.82 -3.36 6.47
N SER A 92 -12.31 -4.51 6.03
CA SER A 92 -12.16 -5.71 6.88
C SER A 92 -11.31 -5.44 8.13
N GLU A 93 -10.27 -4.64 7.98
CA GLU A 93 -9.31 -4.28 9.03
C GLU A 93 -9.70 -2.98 9.77
N ALA A 94 -10.78 -2.30 9.39
CA ALA A 94 -11.14 -1.00 9.94
C ALA A 94 -11.76 -1.08 11.35
N ARG A 95 -11.48 -0.11 12.23
CA ARG A 95 -12.10 0.00 13.56
C ARG A 95 -12.84 1.33 13.70
N ILE A 96 -14.10 1.27 14.12
CA ILE A 96 -14.95 2.46 14.24
C ILE A 96 -14.40 3.41 15.30
N VAL A 97 -14.25 4.69 14.94
CA VAL A 97 -13.84 5.78 15.86
C VAL A 97 -15.03 6.68 16.16
N TYR A 98 -15.82 7.01 15.14
CA TYR A 98 -16.99 7.89 15.24
C TYR A 98 -18.06 7.43 14.27
N ASP A 99 -19.29 7.26 14.75
CA ASP A 99 -20.42 6.83 13.92
C ASP A 99 -21.74 7.26 14.59
N PRO A 100 -22.06 8.55 14.60
CA PRO A 100 -23.13 9.14 15.40
C PRO A 100 -24.51 8.58 15.05
N HIS A 101 -24.68 8.12 13.81
CA HIS A 101 -25.95 7.59 13.30
C HIS A 101 -25.93 6.08 13.07
N GLY A 102 -24.87 5.38 13.49
CA GLY A 102 -24.74 3.93 13.34
C GLY A 102 -24.65 3.44 11.88
N VAL A 103 -24.31 4.33 10.94
CA VAL A 103 -24.26 4.03 9.50
C VAL A 103 -23.18 3.00 9.23
N PHE A 104 -21.97 3.23 9.73
CA PHE A 104 -20.86 2.31 9.48
C PHE A 104 -21.01 1.01 10.27
N LYS A 105 -21.54 1.08 11.49
CA LYS A 105 -21.87 -0.08 12.32
C LYS A 105 -22.86 -1.02 11.64
N ALA A 106 -23.89 -0.48 10.98
CA ALA A 106 -24.87 -1.27 10.22
C ALA A 106 -24.30 -1.79 8.89
N LEU A 107 -23.52 -0.96 8.20
CA LEU A 107 -23.00 -1.27 6.86
C LEU A 107 -21.88 -2.31 6.88
N LYS A 108 -20.92 -2.18 7.79
CA LYS A 108 -19.68 -2.97 7.77
C LYS A 108 -19.95 -4.47 7.74
N PRO A 109 -20.82 -5.05 8.60
CA PRO A 109 -21.11 -6.49 8.56
C PRO A 109 -21.62 -6.95 7.19
N ALA A 110 -22.58 -6.24 6.60
CA ALA A 110 -23.15 -6.59 5.29
C ALA A 110 -22.13 -6.50 4.14
N VAL A 111 -21.21 -5.54 4.21
CA VAL A 111 -20.11 -5.40 3.23
C VAL A 111 -19.11 -6.53 3.37
N LEU A 112 -18.76 -6.92 4.60
CA LEU A 112 -17.85 -8.04 4.82
C LEU A 112 -18.47 -9.39 4.46
N GLU A 113 -19.76 -9.58 4.73
CA GLU A 113 -20.50 -10.74 4.25
C GLU A 113 -20.46 -10.82 2.72
N TYR A 114 -20.69 -9.69 2.04
CA TYR A 114 -20.55 -9.62 0.58
C TYR A 114 -19.13 -9.96 0.12
N PHE A 115 -18.09 -9.35 0.71
CA PHE A 115 -16.69 -9.62 0.33
C PHE A 115 -16.32 -11.11 0.47
N ASN A 116 -16.93 -11.81 1.42
CA ASN A 116 -16.69 -13.24 1.65
C ASN A 116 -17.62 -14.16 0.85
N SER A 117 -18.71 -13.64 0.28
CA SER A 117 -19.59 -14.42 -0.62
C SER A 117 -18.87 -14.81 -1.92
N ASN A 118 -19.31 -15.88 -2.58
CA ASN A 118 -18.78 -16.29 -3.88
C ASN A 118 -18.83 -15.15 -4.92
N GLU A 119 -19.93 -14.38 -4.95
CA GLU A 119 -20.07 -13.25 -5.85
C GLU A 119 -19.04 -12.15 -5.55
N GLY A 120 -18.91 -11.74 -4.29
CA GLY A 120 -17.97 -10.70 -3.89
C GLY A 120 -16.53 -11.12 -4.10
N ARG A 121 -16.15 -12.35 -3.72
CA ARG A 121 -14.80 -12.90 -3.98
C ARG A 121 -14.48 -12.92 -5.47
N ASN A 122 -15.40 -13.39 -6.32
CA ASN A 122 -15.21 -13.38 -7.77
C ASN A 122 -15.06 -11.95 -8.32
N ARG A 123 -15.86 -11.00 -7.85
CA ARG A 123 -15.74 -9.59 -8.26
C ARG A 123 -14.43 -8.97 -7.80
N MET A 124 -14.01 -9.22 -6.56
CA MET A 124 -12.73 -8.74 -6.02
C MET A 124 -11.55 -9.29 -6.81
N LEU A 125 -11.57 -10.60 -7.11
CA LEU A 125 -10.54 -11.23 -7.94
C LEU A 125 -10.51 -10.61 -9.34
N LYS A 126 -11.68 -10.41 -9.97
CA LYS A 126 -11.77 -9.77 -11.28
C LYS A 126 -11.14 -8.39 -11.27
N GLN A 127 -11.46 -7.55 -10.29
CA GLN A 127 -10.88 -6.20 -10.17
C GLN A 127 -9.39 -6.20 -9.88
N ALA A 128 -8.91 -7.17 -9.10
CA ALA A 128 -7.48 -7.30 -8.86
C ALA A 128 -6.74 -7.74 -10.14
N LYS A 129 -7.32 -8.65 -10.93
CA LYS A 129 -6.81 -9.04 -12.25
C LYS A 129 -6.79 -7.88 -13.24
N GLU A 130 -7.86 -7.08 -13.31
CA GLU A 130 -7.92 -5.89 -14.16
C GLU A 130 -6.77 -4.92 -13.84
N LYS A 131 -6.41 -4.77 -12.55
CA LYS A 131 -5.23 -3.98 -12.14
C LYS A 131 -3.91 -4.62 -12.55
N VAL A 132 -3.77 -5.93 -12.44
CA VAL A 132 -2.57 -6.64 -12.93
C VAL A 132 -2.43 -6.46 -14.44
N GLU A 133 -3.48 -6.71 -15.20
CA GLU A 133 -3.52 -6.55 -16.67
C GLU A 133 -3.16 -5.12 -17.08
N HIS A 134 -3.65 -4.11 -16.34
CA HIS A 134 -3.25 -2.72 -16.55
C HIS A 134 -1.73 -2.52 -16.40
N TYR A 135 -1.10 -3.05 -15.35
CA TYR A 135 0.35 -2.94 -15.18
C TYR A 135 1.14 -3.75 -16.22
N LEU A 136 0.61 -4.85 -16.73
CA LEU A 136 1.21 -5.59 -17.83
C LEU A 136 1.15 -4.79 -19.15
N GLN A 137 0.06 -4.06 -19.41
CA GLN A 137 -0.01 -3.13 -20.53
C GLN A 137 1.00 -1.97 -20.40
N CYS A 138 1.24 -1.51 -19.17
CA CYS A 138 2.29 -0.51 -18.90
C CYS A 138 3.67 -1.08 -19.22
N LEU A 139 3.95 -2.31 -18.76
CA LEU A 139 5.19 -3.03 -19.05
C LEU A 139 5.41 -3.12 -20.57
N ASP A 140 4.42 -3.59 -21.31
CA ASP A 140 4.51 -3.69 -22.77
C ASP A 140 4.81 -2.34 -23.39
N SER A 141 4.09 -1.29 -22.99
CA SER A 141 4.31 0.08 -23.51
C SER A 141 5.74 0.56 -23.26
N CYS A 142 6.27 0.33 -22.05
CA CYS A 142 7.65 0.67 -21.69
C CYS A 142 8.67 -0.11 -22.54
N LEU A 143 8.45 -1.41 -22.76
CA LEU A 143 9.34 -2.21 -23.62
C LEU A 143 9.34 -1.73 -25.08
N HIS A 144 8.22 -1.24 -25.61
CA HIS A 144 8.16 -0.67 -26.96
C HIS A 144 8.94 0.64 -27.11
N THR A 145 9.16 1.37 -26.02
CA THR A 145 9.89 2.64 -26.00
C THR A 145 11.31 2.51 -25.45
N ASP A 146 11.81 1.28 -25.26
CA ASP A 146 13.11 0.97 -24.61
C ASP A 146 13.24 1.55 -23.19
N ASP A 147 12.11 1.74 -22.51
CA ASP A 147 12.02 2.19 -21.12
C ASP A 147 12.15 0.96 -20.19
N LEU A 148 13.41 0.59 -19.88
CA LEU A 148 13.67 -0.59 -19.06
C LEU A 148 13.44 -0.36 -17.55
N VAL A 149 13.58 0.86 -17.04
CA VAL A 149 13.33 1.16 -15.61
C VAL A 149 11.83 1.14 -15.34
N GLY A 150 11.03 1.77 -16.20
CA GLY A 150 9.58 1.74 -16.19
C GLY A 150 9.03 0.33 -16.36
N ALA A 151 9.59 -0.46 -17.28
CA ALA A 151 9.26 -1.89 -17.42
C ALA A 151 9.48 -2.65 -16.09
N SER A 152 10.60 -2.40 -15.42
CA SER A 152 10.95 -3.04 -14.14
C SER A 152 9.99 -2.68 -13.01
N ILE A 153 9.54 -1.42 -12.95
CA ILE A 153 8.54 -0.94 -11.97
C ILE A 153 7.17 -1.54 -12.30
N ALA A 154 6.78 -1.59 -13.57
CA ALA A 154 5.49 -2.11 -14.01
C ALA A 154 5.32 -3.58 -13.63
N VAL A 155 6.28 -4.44 -13.97
CA VAL A 155 6.21 -5.88 -13.64
C VAL A 155 6.23 -6.13 -12.13
N GLN A 156 7.02 -5.36 -11.37
CA GLN A 156 7.04 -5.43 -9.91
C GLN A 156 5.68 -5.05 -9.31
N THR A 157 5.04 -4.01 -9.85
CA THR A 157 3.72 -3.55 -9.38
C THR A 157 2.63 -4.57 -9.73
N ALA A 158 2.73 -5.22 -10.89
CA ALA A 158 1.89 -6.34 -11.27
C ALA A 158 2.06 -7.50 -10.26
N TRP A 159 3.30 -7.85 -9.91
CA TRP A 159 3.62 -8.90 -8.93
C TRP A 159 3.00 -8.60 -7.56
N LEU A 160 3.15 -7.38 -7.05
CA LEU A 160 2.56 -7.00 -5.77
C LEU A 160 1.04 -7.07 -5.76
N THR A 161 0.42 -6.66 -6.86
CA THR A 161 -1.04 -6.68 -7.01
C THR A 161 -1.54 -8.12 -7.05
N ALA A 162 -0.84 -9.01 -7.75
CA ALA A 162 -1.12 -10.44 -7.76
C ALA A 162 -0.91 -11.07 -6.38
N ALA A 163 0.20 -10.77 -5.69
CA ALA A 163 0.49 -11.27 -4.35
C ALA A 163 -0.55 -10.80 -3.31
N HIS A 164 -0.99 -9.55 -3.38
CA HIS A 164 -2.09 -9.07 -2.55
C HIS A 164 -3.40 -9.80 -2.82
N SER A 165 -3.64 -10.22 -4.06
CA SER A 165 -4.81 -11.03 -4.42
C SER A 165 -4.76 -12.39 -3.73
N VAL A 166 -3.60 -13.06 -3.73
CA VAL A 166 -3.40 -14.31 -3.00
C VAL A 166 -3.62 -14.11 -1.50
N ALA A 167 -2.96 -13.11 -0.90
CA ALA A 167 -3.07 -12.82 0.53
C ALA A 167 -4.52 -12.51 0.96
N TRP A 168 -5.28 -11.79 0.13
CA TRP A 168 -6.69 -11.54 0.39
C TRP A 168 -7.53 -12.80 0.25
N MET A 169 -7.38 -13.56 -0.83
CA MET A 169 -8.22 -14.73 -1.09
C MET A 169 -8.00 -15.85 -0.08
N ARG A 170 -6.76 -16.05 0.40
CA ARG A 170 -6.43 -17.07 1.41
C ARG A 170 -6.70 -16.61 2.84
N HIS A 171 -6.34 -15.36 3.17
CA HIS A 171 -6.29 -14.90 4.58
C HIS A 171 -7.22 -13.73 4.92
N GLY A 172 -7.91 -13.15 3.93
CA GLY A 172 -8.65 -11.91 4.12
C GLY A 172 -7.75 -10.74 4.57
N SER A 173 -6.44 -10.78 4.28
CA SER A 173 -5.49 -9.76 4.74
C SER A 173 -5.17 -8.73 3.66
N CYS A 174 -5.12 -7.46 4.04
CA CYS A 174 -4.72 -6.34 3.17
C CYS A 174 -3.41 -5.68 3.59
N SER A 175 -2.85 -6.08 4.74
CA SER A 175 -1.71 -5.40 5.34
C SER A 175 -0.44 -5.53 4.49
N ASN A 176 0.12 -4.39 4.08
CA ASN A 176 1.43 -4.31 3.43
C ASN A 176 2.54 -4.97 4.27
N GLY A 177 2.44 -4.90 5.60
CA GLY A 177 3.43 -5.49 6.51
C GLY A 177 3.31 -7.01 6.64
N ARG A 178 2.19 -7.59 6.21
CA ARG A 178 1.97 -9.06 6.20
C ARG A 178 2.16 -9.69 4.82
N LEU A 179 2.14 -8.90 3.74
CA LEU A 179 2.25 -9.42 2.39
C LEU A 179 3.49 -10.31 2.19
N LEU A 180 4.69 -9.75 2.38
CA LEU A 180 5.92 -10.51 2.17
C LEU A 180 6.07 -11.68 3.15
N PRO A 181 5.77 -11.53 4.45
CA PRO A 181 5.73 -12.68 5.37
C PRO A 181 4.80 -13.81 4.92
N ILE A 182 3.59 -13.52 4.44
CA ILE A 182 2.66 -14.55 3.94
C ILE A 182 3.25 -15.30 2.76
N ILE A 183 3.81 -14.58 1.77
CA ILE A 183 4.43 -15.23 0.60
C ILE A 183 5.68 -16.02 1.00
N GLN A 184 6.48 -15.51 1.94
CA GLN A 184 7.67 -16.20 2.45
C GLN A 184 7.32 -17.51 3.17
N GLU A 185 6.26 -17.50 3.98
CA GLU A 185 5.83 -18.67 4.76
C GLU A 185 5.16 -19.73 3.88
N GLU A 186 4.29 -19.32 2.96
CA GLU A 186 3.49 -20.26 2.16
C GLU A 186 4.17 -20.67 0.85
N GLU A 187 4.95 -19.78 0.25
CA GLU A 187 5.48 -19.93 -1.11
C GLU A 187 6.96 -19.52 -1.16
N PRO A 188 7.84 -20.17 -0.37
CA PRO A 188 9.22 -19.72 -0.13
C PRO A 188 10.04 -19.62 -1.42
N ALA A 189 9.82 -20.51 -2.39
CA ALA A 189 10.50 -20.45 -3.69
C ALA A 189 10.14 -19.19 -4.49
N ILE A 190 8.87 -18.76 -4.45
CA ILE A 190 8.41 -17.54 -5.11
C ILE A 190 8.97 -16.31 -4.38
N TYR A 191 8.95 -16.34 -3.04
CA TYR A 191 9.54 -15.28 -2.24
C TYR A 191 11.05 -15.12 -2.51
N ASP A 192 11.81 -16.21 -2.50
CA ASP A 192 13.26 -16.18 -2.69
C ASP A 192 13.63 -15.69 -4.10
N ALA A 193 12.89 -16.13 -5.13
CA ALA A 193 13.08 -15.65 -6.50
C ALA A 193 12.76 -14.17 -6.63
N PHE A 194 11.65 -13.68 -6.05
CA PHE A 194 11.32 -12.26 -6.02
C PHE A 194 12.39 -11.45 -5.28
N ARG A 195 12.83 -11.94 -4.11
CA ARG A 195 13.86 -11.30 -3.29
C ARG A 195 15.16 -11.13 -4.07
N ALA A 196 15.62 -12.19 -4.76
CA ALA A 196 16.86 -12.16 -5.54
C ALA A 196 16.86 -11.10 -6.65
N ILE A 197 15.69 -10.76 -7.20
CA ILE A 197 15.56 -9.75 -8.26
C ILE A 197 15.37 -8.35 -7.67
N CYS A 198 14.40 -8.22 -6.75
CA CYS A 198 13.87 -6.93 -6.33
C CYS A 198 14.49 -6.37 -5.04
N MET A 199 15.13 -7.22 -4.23
CA MET A 199 15.58 -6.90 -2.87
C MET A 199 17.07 -7.20 -2.64
N ASP A 200 17.76 -7.79 -3.63
CA ASP A 200 19.19 -8.06 -3.54
C ASP A 200 20.01 -6.78 -3.79
N GLU A 201 20.61 -6.28 -2.71
CA GLU A 201 21.46 -5.10 -2.72
C GLU A 201 22.91 -5.48 -2.97
N LYS A 202 23.45 -5.09 -4.13
CA LYS A 202 24.90 -5.09 -4.33
C LYS A 202 25.51 -3.92 -3.54
N GLY A 203 25.74 -4.13 -2.24
CA GLY A 203 26.63 -3.31 -1.42
C GLY A 203 26.08 -1.99 -0.86
N SER A 204 24.76 -1.82 -0.71
CA SER A 204 24.20 -0.69 0.06
C SER A 204 23.97 -1.09 1.52
N THR A 205 24.16 -0.14 2.43
CA THR A 205 23.82 -0.30 3.86
C THR A 205 22.45 0.33 4.12
N ILE A 206 21.76 -0.08 5.19
CA ILE A 206 20.48 0.54 5.60
C ILE A 206 20.61 2.06 5.71
N ASP A 207 21.68 2.55 6.35
CA ASP A 207 21.97 3.98 6.47
C ASP A 207 22.21 4.63 5.11
N GLY A 208 22.95 3.96 4.21
CA GLY A 208 23.17 4.41 2.84
C GLY A 208 21.88 4.55 2.05
N SER A 209 20.95 3.60 2.21
CA SER A 209 19.63 3.62 1.57
C SER A 209 18.73 4.69 2.17
N LEU A 210 18.75 4.91 3.50
CA LEU A 210 18.03 6.02 4.15
C LEU A 210 18.52 7.39 3.67
N MET A 211 19.85 7.59 3.60
CA MET A 211 20.44 8.82 3.07
C MET A 211 20.05 9.05 1.60
N SER A 212 19.99 7.99 0.81
CA SER A 212 19.60 8.06 -0.60
C SER A 212 18.13 8.45 -0.74
N LEU A 213 17.24 7.88 0.08
CA LEU A 213 15.83 8.27 0.11
C LEU A 213 15.66 9.74 0.53
N ALA A 214 16.39 10.19 1.54
CA ALA A 214 16.35 11.59 1.97
C ALA A 214 16.79 12.56 0.86
N ARG A 215 17.87 12.24 0.13
CA ARG A 215 18.35 13.02 -1.01
C ARG A 215 17.32 13.08 -2.14
N TYR A 216 16.75 11.94 -2.51
CA TYR A 216 15.75 11.91 -3.57
C TYR A 216 14.49 12.70 -3.20
N ARG A 217 14.04 12.61 -1.94
CA ARG A 217 12.91 13.39 -1.44
C ARG A 217 13.19 14.88 -1.41
N GLN A 218 14.41 15.29 -1.04
CA GLN A 218 14.83 16.69 -1.13
C GLN A 218 14.75 17.19 -2.57
N TYR A 219 15.28 16.43 -3.53
CA TYR A 219 15.18 16.76 -4.95
C TYR A 219 13.71 16.95 -5.41
N LEU A 220 12.81 16.04 -5.02
CA LEU A 220 11.38 16.18 -5.35
C LEU A 220 10.73 17.42 -4.73
N ARG A 221 11.12 17.81 -3.50
CA ARG A 221 10.65 19.05 -2.85
C ARG A 221 11.11 20.29 -3.62
N GLU A 222 12.36 20.29 -4.08
CA GLU A 222 12.92 21.39 -4.87
C GLU A 222 12.25 21.50 -6.24
N LEU A 223 11.91 20.36 -6.87
CA LEU A 223 11.30 20.35 -8.20
C LEU A 223 9.83 20.80 -8.22
N LYS A 224 9.03 20.38 -7.23
CA LYS A 224 7.55 20.47 -7.29
C LYS A 224 6.91 21.09 -6.04
N GLY A 225 7.70 21.45 -5.03
CA GLY A 225 7.22 22.04 -3.79
C GLY A 225 6.65 21.02 -2.80
N SER A 226 5.60 21.41 -2.07
CA SER A 226 5.05 20.61 -0.98
C SER A 226 3.99 19.61 -1.46
N SER A 227 4.16 18.34 -1.09
CA SER A 227 3.14 17.28 -1.20
C SER A 227 3.06 16.53 0.14
N TYR A 228 1.89 15.95 0.48
CA TYR A 228 1.70 15.24 1.75
C TYR A 228 2.74 14.13 1.98
N MET A 229 3.17 13.46 0.90
CA MET A 229 4.23 12.44 0.98
C MET A 229 5.59 13.05 1.24
N LEU A 230 5.84 14.29 0.83
CA LEU A 230 7.12 14.97 0.95
C LEU A 230 7.27 15.72 2.28
N GLU A 231 6.28 15.73 3.17
CA GLU A 231 6.39 16.41 4.46
C GLU A 231 7.49 15.78 5.35
N PRO A 232 8.22 16.58 6.16
CA PRO A 232 9.25 16.07 7.07
C PRO A 232 8.75 15.00 8.05
N ILE A 233 7.48 15.06 8.43
CA ILE A 233 6.87 14.09 9.33
C ILE A 233 6.85 12.67 8.73
N VAL A 234 6.84 12.56 7.40
CA VAL A 234 6.94 11.27 6.71
C VAL A 234 8.35 10.68 6.85
N ASP A 235 9.40 11.51 6.94
CA ASP A 235 10.77 11.04 7.20
C ASP A 235 10.85 10.35 8.57
N MET A 236 10.22 10.96 9.58
CA MET A 236 10.13 10.37 10.93
C MET A 236 9.35 9.05 10.93
N GLN A 237 8.24 8.97 10.19
CA GLN A 237 7.45 7.73 10.07
C GLN A 237 8.24 6.60 9.39
N ILE A 238 9.04 6.93 8.37
CA ILE A 238 9.91 5.96 7.69
C ILE A 238 10.99 5.47 8.64
N ALA A 239 11.68 6.38 9.34
CA ALA A 239 12.72 6.02 10.31
C ALA A 239 12.19 5.07 11.39
N ARG A 240 11.00 5.35 11.97
CA ARG A 240 10.35 4.44 12.95
C ARG A 240 10.03 3.07 12.37
N LYS A 241 9.59 2.99 11.11
CA LYS A 241 9.32 1.70 10.44
C LYS A 241 10.61 0.92 10.18
N VAL A 242 11.69 1.59 9.83
CA VAL A 242 13.02 0.97 9.67
C VAL A 242 13.52 0.44 11.01
N GLU A 243 13.49 1.27 12.06
CA GLU A 243 13.88 0.86 13.41
C GLU A 243 13.09 -0.37 13.89
N ARG A 244 11.75 -0.37 13.69
CA ARG A 244 10.91 -1.54 13.96
C ARG A 244 11.42 -2.79 13.23
N MET A 245 11.73 -2.69 11.94
CA MET A 245 12.18 -3.84 11.15
C MET A 245 13.54 -4.36 11.60
N VAL A 246 14.47 -3.48 11.98
CA VAL A 246 15.77 -3.85 12.56
C VAL A 246 15.57 -4.65 13.85
N VAL A 247 14.75 -4.14 14.77
CA VAL A 247 14.45 -4.83 16.05
C VAL A 247 13.85 -6.22 15.85
N HIS A 248 13.11 -6.43 14.75
CA HIS A 248 12.50 -7.73 14.43
C HIS A 248 13.34 -8.60 13.49
N GLY A 249 14.59 -8.23 13.20
CA GLY A 249 15.48 -9.00 12.31
C GLY A 249 14.99 -9.10 10.86
N ARG A 250 14.23 -8.11 10.38
CA ARG A 250 13.64 -8.08 9.03
C ARG A 250 14.39 -7.13 8.09
N GLU A 251 15.71 -7.18 8.12
CA GLU A 251 16.57 -6.22 7.41
C GLU A 251 16.32 -6.22 5.90
N VAL A 252 16.15 -7.39 5.30
CA VAL A 252 15.84 -7.52 3.86
C VAL A 252 14.57 -6.73 3.49
N HIS A 253 13.57 -6.67 4.37
CA HIS A 253 12.31 -5.96 4.11
C HIS A 253 12.46 -4.44 4.18
N ILE A 254 13.56 -3.92 4.75
CA ILE A 254 13.85 -2.48 4.82
C ILE A 254 14.13 -1.93 3.42
N HIS A 255 14.93 -2.64 2.62
CA HIS A 255 15.26 -2.22 1.25
C HIS A 255 14.01 -2.08 0.39
N TRP A 256 13.12 -3.07 0.52
CA TRP A 256 11.80 -3.02 -0.08
C TRP A 256 10.98 -1.81 0.37
N LEU A 257 10.92 -1.57 1.69
CA LEU A 257 10.22 -0.43 2.25
C LEU A 257 10.75 0.88 1.65
N LEU A 258 12.06 1.11 1.68
CA LEU A 258 12.69 2.34 1.23
C LEU A 258 12.49 2.58 -0.27
N ARG A 259 12.66 1.53 -1.08
CA ARG A 259 12.34 1.56 -2.52
C ARG A 259 10.89 1.97 -2.77
N LYS A 260 9.95 1.31 -2.07
CA LYS A 260 8.52 1.62 -2.18
C LYS A 260 8.24 3.08 -1.80
N GLN A 261 8.90 3.60 -0.76
CA GLN A 261 8.73 5.00 -0.36
C GLN A 261 9.20 5.96 -1.46
N ALA A 262 10.32 5.71 -2.12
CA ALA A 262 10.77 6.54 -3.25
C ALA A 262 9.74 6.58 -4.38
N LEU A 263 9.23 5.42 -4.80
CA LEU A 263 8.19 5.34 -5.84
C LEU A 263 6.90 6.07 -5.42
N MET A 264 6.48 5.93 -4.16
CA MET A 264 5.29 6.63 -3.65
C MET A 264 5.49 8.15 -3.59
N CYS A 265 6.71 8.64 -3.32
CA CYS A 265 7.02 10.06 -3.38
C CYS A 265 6.87 10.59 -4.80
N TYR A 266 7.42 9.88 -5.78
CA TYR A 266 7.26 10.21 -7.19
C TYR A 266 5.78 10.28 -7.59
N ILE A 267 5.00 9.23 -7.30
CA ILE A 267 3.58 9.16 -7.65
C ILE A 267 2.79 10.33 -7.03
N ALA A 268 3.08 10.65 -5.77
CA ALA A 268 2.41 11.76 -5.07
C ALA A 268 2.82 13.15 -5.59
N THR A 269 3.86 13.22 -6.42
CA THR A 269 4.41 14.45 -6.99
C THR A 269 4.00 14.63 -8.45
N GLU A 270 3.98 13.56 -9.26
CA GLU A 270 3.60 13.60 -10.68
C GLU A 270 2.15 13.19 -10.96
N GLY A 271 1.41 12.71 -9.94
CA GLY A 271 0.01 12.29 -10.10
C GLY A 271 -0.17 10.91 -10.74
N GLY A 272 0.90 10.12 -10.86
CA GLY A 272 0.87 8.77 -11.42
C GLY A 272 2.25 8.10 -11.45
N CYS A 273 2.30 6.83 -11.85
CA CYS A 273 3.58 6.10 -12.07
C CYS A 273 4.08 6.19 -13.51
N TRP A 274 3.29 6.81 -14.40
CA TRP A 274 3.60 6.99 -15.82
C TRP A 274 4.82 7.88 -16.00
N ARG A 275 5.72 7.53 -16.94
CA ARG A 275 6.93 8.30 -17.27
C ARG A 275 7.96 8.39 -16.14
N PHE A 276 8.00 7.37 -15.26
CA PHE A 276 9.04 7.31 -14.22
C PHE A 276 10.44 7.34 -14.83
N ASP A 277 10.64 6.70 -15.97
CA ASP A 277 11.93 6.64 -16.67
C ASP A 277 12.38 7.99 -17.24
N GLU A 278 11.47 8.73 -17.86
CA GLU A 278 11.75 10.10 -18.27
C GLU A 278 12.13 10.96 -17.05
N HIS A 279 11.43 10.79 -15.92
CA HIS A 279 11.82 11.45 -14.68
C HIS A 279 13.21 10.99 -14.20
N TYR A 280 13.50 9.69 -14.27
CA TYR A 280 14.78 9.10 -13.90
C TYR A 280 15.90 9.73 -14.72
N HIS A 281 15.78 9.72 -16.05
CA HIS A 281 16.81 10.22 -16.96
C HIS A 281 16.96 11.75 -16.93
N ASN A 282 15.89 12.50 -16.66
CA ASN A 282 15.94 13.96 -16.51
C ASN A 282 16.37 14.42 -15.11
N ALA A 283 16.40 13.52 -14.12
CA ALA A 283 16.85 13.87 -12.78
C ALA A 283 18.36 14.14 -12.77
N PRO A 284 18.87 15.04 -11.91
CA PRO A 284 20.31 15.22 -11.71
C PRO A 284 21.00 13.91 -11.34
N LEU A 285 22.27 13.74 -11.71
CA LEU A 285 23.04 12.53 -11.39
C LEU A 285 22.98 12.16 -9.90
N THR A 286 22.96 13.14 -9.00
CA THR A 286 22.83 12.90 -7.56
C THR A 286 21.52 12.19 -7.18
N ALA A 287 20.42 12.51 -7.86
CA ALA A 287 19.12 11.87 -7.68
C ALA A 287 19.05 10.50 -8.36
N GLN A 288 19.62 10.34 -9.56
CA GLN A 288 19.75 9.04 -10.24
C GLN A 288 20.53 8.04 -9.38
N HIS A 289 21.71 8.43 -8.90
CA HIS A 289 22.52 7.60 -8.00
C HIS A 289 21.80 7.26 -6.69
N ALA A 290 20.93 8.15 -6.20
CA ALA A 290 20.12 7.87 -5.02
C ALA A 290 19.03 6.82 -5.33
N LEU A 291 18.38 6.89 -6.49
CA LEU A 291 17.40 5.90 -6.96
C LEU A 291 18.06 4.54 -7.20
N ASP A 292 19.23 4.50 -7.83
CA ASP A 292 20.03 3.28 -8.02
C ASP A 292 20.34 2.59 -6.69
N ARG A 293 20.77 3.35 -5.68
CA ARG A 293 21.05 2.84 -4.32
C ARG A 293 19.81 2.30 -3.62
N LEU A 294 18.63 2.79 -3.98
CA LEU A 294 17.33 2.27 -3.51
C LEU A 294 16.86 1.06 -4.33
N GLY A 295 17.69 0.56 -5.24
CA GLY A 295 17.38 -0.58 -6.09
C GLY A 295 16.43 -0.25 -7.24
N ILE A 296 16.17 1.02 -7.52
CA ILE A 296 15.37 1.43 -8.69
C ILE A 296 16.30 1.44 -9.90
N ARG A 297 16.24 0.35 -10.67
CA ARG A 297 17.11 0.07 -11.82
C ARG A 297 16.36 -0.75 -12.86
N ALA A 298 16.91 -0.77 -14.08
CA ALA A 298 16.49 -1.69 -15.12
C ALA A 298 16.80 -3.16 -14.75
N TYR A 299 15.86 -4.04 -15.04
CA TYR A 299 16.00 -5.49 -14.95
C TYR A 299 16.42 -6.08 -16.31
N SER A 300 17.14 -7.20 -16.26
CA SER A 300 17.45 -7.95 -17.48
C SER A 300 16.19 -8.62 -18.05
N SER A 301 16.23 -9.03 -19.32
CA SER A 301 15.14 -9.78 -19.96
C SER A 301 14.78 -11.06 -19.19
N ASP A 302 15.78 -11.78 -18.65
CA ASP A 302 15.55 -12.97 -17.84
C ASP A 302 14.81 -12.63 -16.54
N GLN A 303 15.22 -11.56 -15.85
CA GLN A 303 14.57 -11.09 -14.62
C GLN A 303 13.13 -10.65 -14.86
N LEU A 304 12.86 -9.93 -15.95
CA LEU A 304 11.50 -9.55 -16.35
C LEU A 304 10.64 -10.80 -16.65
N SER A 305 11.19 -11.76 -17.39
CA SER A 305 10.51 -13.01 -17.74
C SER A 305 10.18 -13.87 -16.51
N ASP A 306 11.09 -13.96 -15.56
CA ASP A 306 10.87 -14.69 -14.31
C ASP A 306 9.81 -14.02 -13.43
N LEU A 307 9.80 -12.69 -13.33
CA LEU A 307 8.75 -11.97 -12.60
C LEU A 307 7.38 -12.13 -13.27
N LEU A 308 7.32 -12.11 -14.61
CA LEU A 308 6.07 -12.38 -15.35
C LEU A 308 5.51 -13.77 -15.05
N ARG A 309 6.36 -14.80 -15.07
CA ARG A 309 5.96 -16.17 -14.70
C ARG A 309 5.41 -16.24 -13.27
N GLN A 310 6.03 -15.52 -12.34
CA GLN A 310 5.54 -15.42 -10.96
C GLN A 310 4.18 -14.70 -10.88
N VAL A 311 3.97 -13.62 -11.65
CA VAL A 311 2.68 -12.91 -11.72
C VAL A 311 1.56 -13.84 -12.17
N GLU A 312 1.77 -14.59 -13.25
CA GLU A 312 0.80 -15.56 -13.77
C GLU A 312 0.47 -16.62 -12.71
N TRP A 313 1.51 -17.19 -12.10
CA TRP A 313 1.36 -18.19 -11.06
C TRP A 313 0.58 -17.66 -9.84
N LEU A 314 0.88 -16.45 -9.37
CA LEU A 314 0.17 -15.82 -8.25
C LEU A 314 -1.30 -15.59 -8.58
N ILE A 315 -1.62 -15.14 -9.79
CA ILE A 315 -3.01 -14.98 -10.23
C ILE A 315 -3.74 -16.33 -10.28
N ASP A 316 -3.08 -17.39 -10.72
CA ASP A 316 -3.67 -18.73 -10.70
C ASP A 316 -3.89 -19.26 -9.28
N GLN A 317 -2.99 -18.99 -8.34
CA GLN A 317 -3.23 -19.29 -6.92
C GLN A 317 -4.41 -18.52 -6.36
N ALA A 318 -4.55 -17.23 -6.70
CA ALA A 318 -5.67 -16.42 -6.26
C ALA A 318 -7.00 -16.95 -6.82
N LYS A 319 -7.03 -17.41 -8.07
CA LYS A 319 -8.21 -18.09 -8.67
C LYS A 319 -8.58 -19.36 -7.93
N ARG A 320 -7.59 -20.22 -7.63
CA ARG A 320 -7.82 -21.47 -6.88
C ARG A 320 -8.36 -21.19 -5.48
N ALA A 321 -7.80 -20.20 -4.79
CA ALA A 321 -8.27 -19.80 -3.47
C ALA A 321 -9.67 -19.17 -3.50
N ALA A 322 -10.05 -18.50 -4.59
CA ALA A 322 -11.38 -17.92 -4.76
C ALA A 322 -12.47 -18.95 -5.11
N ALA A 323 -12.10 -20.15 -5.56
CA ALA A 323 -13.06 -21.19 -5.94
C ALA A 323 -13.91 -21.61 -4.73
N PRO A 324 -15.21 -21.88 -4.92
CA PRO A 324 -16.07 -22.35 -3.84
C PRO A 324 -15.53 -23.68 -3.30
N VAL A 325 -15.46 -23.79 -1.97
CA VAL A 325 -15.23 -25.08 -1.31
C VAL A 325 -16.47 -25.91 -1.59
N VAL A 326 -16.38 -26.84 -2.54
CA VAL A 326 -17.40 -27.88 -2.72
C VAL A 326 -17.30 -28.75 -1.48
N HIS A 327 -18.18 -28.52 -0.51
CA HIS A 327 -18.42 -29.53 0.51
C HIS A 327 -19.00 -30.74 -0.21
N GLU A 328 -18.17 -31.75 -0.48
CA GLU A 328 -18.65 -33.09 -0.75
C GLU A 328 -19.47 -33.49 0.48
N ILE A 329 -20.79 -33.51 0.30
CA ILE A 329 -21.71 -34.07 1.27
C ILE A 329 -21.44 -35.58 1.22
N SER A 330 -20.67 -36.06 2.20
CA SER A 330 -20.47 -37.48 2.48
C SER A 330 -21.72 -38.11 3.07
#